data_AF-A0A925FKU5-F1
#
_entry.id   AF-A0A925FKU5-F1
#
_cell.length_a   1.000
_cell.length_b   1.000
_cell.length_c   1.000
_cell.angle_alpha   90.00
_cell.angle_beta   90.00
_cell.angle_gamma   90.00
#
_symmetry.space_group_name_H-M   'P 1'
#
loop_
_entity.id
_entity.type
_entity.pdbx_description
1 polymer ?
#
loop_
_entity_poly.entity_id
_entity_poly.type
_entity_poly.pdbx_seq_one_letter_code
_entity_poly.pdbx_strand_id
1 'polypeptide(L)'
;MRTAVFSPLLLLAMAAQAQQSRGELQLVAGLQLTYASNGAPSPPWQVESVERDLAIGGRAGCLRVRFAPGGPRSGPDVRVTCEDQGMLFAWDSTRSTWRPSRPIQGGGTLDLQSGRNRLRFVASASSVDTVAGHLVRVIETTMVTSDSTLAPIRRLRERYAPALGTATWGVFERPDPASPGGWTVDQEFKIVGIKLP
;
A
#
# COMPACT_ATOMS: atom_id res chain seq x y z
N MET A 1 32.44 49.70 -23.60
CA MET A 1 31.16 49.13 -24.08
C MET A 1 31.34 47.64 -24.22
N ARG A 2 30.74 46.83 -23.33
CA ARG A 2 30.84 45.36 -23.36
C ARG A 2 29.46 44.80 -23.69
N THR A 3 29.39 44.09 -24.82
CA THR A 3 28.24 43.37 -25.34
C THR A 3 27.95 42.16 -24.47
N ALA A 4 26.73 42.07 -23.93
CA ALA A 4 26.23 40.90 -23.23
C ALA A 4 25.69 39.89 -24.25
N VAL A 5 26.19 38.65 -24.19
CA VAL A 5 25.71 37.52 -24.99
C VAL A 5 24.57 36.86 -24.22
N PHE A 6 23.36 36.89 -24.79
CA PHE A 6 22.18 36.17 -24.29
C PHE A 6 22.28 34.69 -24.68
N SER A 7 22.41 33.78 -23.71
CA SER A 7 22.27 32.33 -23.93
C SER A 7 20.80 31.92 -23.96
N PRO A 8 20.31 31.25 -25.03
CA PRO A 8 18.91 30.83 -25.17
C PRO A 8 18.61 29.46 -24.50
N LEU A 9 19.41 29.05 -23.52
CA LEU A 9 19.37 27.70 -22.93
C LEU A 9 18.36 27.54 -21.78
N LEU A 10 17.41 28.47 -21.64
CA LEU A 10 16.50 28.53 -20.49
C LEU A 10 15.04 28.17 -20.79
N LEU A 11 14.75 27.46 -21.88
CA LEU A 11 13.37 27.21 -22.32
C LEU A 11 12.97 25.72 -22.47
N LEU A 12 13.79 24.78 -21.99
CA LEU A 12 13.52 23.33 -22.13
C LEU A 12 13.31 22.58 -20.80
N ALA A 13 13.15 23.27 -19.67
CA ALA A 13 12.98 22.64 -18.36
C ALA A 13 11.54 22.69 -17.77
N MET A 14 10.55 23.25 -18.48
CA MET A 14 9.21 23.50 -17.92
C MET A 14 8.09 22.59 -18.45
N ALA A 15 8.36 21.68 -19.39
CA ALA A 15 7.32 20.80 -19.93
C ALA A 15 7.15 19.46 -19.17
N ALA A 16 8.06 19.11 -18.25
CA ALA A 16 8.01 17.83 -17.55
C ALA A 16 7.15 17.84 -16.26
N GLN A 17 6.65 19.00 -15.81
CA GLN A 17 5.91 19.12 -14.54
C GLN A 17 4.38 19.13 -14.70
N ALA A 18 3.86 19.08 -15.94
CA ALA A 18 2.42 19.11 -16.19
C ALA A 18 1.75 17.72 -16.25
N GLN A 19 2.52 16.62 -16.20
CA GLN A 19 1.98 15.26 -16.28
C GLN A 19 1.73 14.64 -14.90
N GLN A 20 1.42 15.48 -13.91
CA GLN A 20 1.24 15.11 -12.51
C GLN A 20 -0.11 15.64 -11.99
N SER A 21 -1.19 15.45 -12.74
CA SER A 21 -2.55 15.80 -12.27
C SER A 21 -3.72 15.16 -13.04
N ARG A 22 -3.53 14.05 -13.77
CA ARG A 22 -4.66 13.11 -13.90
C ARG A 22 -4.79 12.46 -12.52
N GLY A 23 -5.71 12.98 -11.72
CA GLY A 23 -5.84 12.73 -10.28
C GLY A 23 -5.49 11.30 -9.92
N GLU A 24 -4.46 11.14 -9.10
CA GLU A 24 -4.13 9.86 -8.48
C GLU A 24 -5.41 9.30 -7.84
N LEU A 25 -5.73 8.03 -8.09
CA LEU A 25 -6.91 7.41 -7.51
C LEU A 25 -6.82 7.48 -5.98
N GLN A 26 -7.83 8.07 -5.33
CA GLN A 26 -7.90 8.19 -3.88
C GLN A 26 -9.12 7.47 -3.31
N LEU A 27 -9.03 7.05 -2.05
CA LEU A 27 -10.19 6.63 -1.28
C LEU A 27 -11.22 7.77 -1.18
N VAL A 28 -12.44 7.47 -1.62
CA VAL A 28 -13.63 8.30 -1.49
C VAL A 28 -14.82 7.43 -1.08
N ALA A 29 -15.78 7.99 -0.36
CA ALA A 29 -17.01 7.28 -0.03
C ALA A 29 -17.73 6.87 -1.33
N GLY A 30 -18.25 5.64 -1.38
CA GLY A 30 -18.89 5.03 -2.55
C GLY A 30 -17.93 4.24 -3.46
N LEU A 31 -16.60 4.40 -3.32
CA LEU A 31 -15.62 3.62 -4.07
C LEU A 31 -15.81 2.13 -3.81
N GLN A 32 -15.79 1.32 -4.87
CA GLN A 32 -15.84 -0.14 -4.76
C GLN A 32 -14.57 -0.77 -5.33
N LEU A 33 -14.01 -1.72 -4.58
CA LEU A 33 -12.81 -2.47 -4.94
C LEU A 33 -13.16 -3.96 -5.06
N THR A 34 -12.99 -4.53 -6.25
CA THR A 34 -13.17 -5.97 -6.49
C THR A 34 -11.82 -6.64 -6.52
N TYR A 35 -11.59 -7.58 -5.62
CA TYR A 35 -10.40 -8.42 -5.60
C TYR A 35 -10.67 -9.73 -6.32
N ALA A 36 -9.62 -10.34 -6.85
CA ALA A 36 -9.61 -11.75 -7.19
C ALA A 36 -8.54 -12.46 -6.38
N SER A 37 -8.84 -13.68 -5.92
CA SER A 37 -7.88 -14.60 -5.30
C SER A 37 -7.74 -15.82 -6.20
N ASN A 38 -6.52 -16.13 -6.63
CA ASN A 38 -6.25 -17.20 -7.60
C ASN A 38 -7.17 -17.15 -8.84
N GLY A 39 -7.45 -15.94 -9.33
CA GLY A 39 -8.32 -15.69 -10.48
C GLY A 39 -9.81 -15.63 -10.19
N ALA A 40 -10.28 -16.07 -9.02
CA ALA A 40 -11.70 -16.00 -8.65
C ALA A 40 -12.06 -14.65 -8.01
N PRO A 41 -12.97 -13.85 -8.59
CA PRO A 41 -13.37 -12.57 -8.03
C PRO A 41 -14.19 -12.73 -6.74
N SER A 42 -13.97 -11.83 -5.78
CA SER A 42 -14.78 -11.68 -4.57
C SER A 42 -15.90 -10.65 -4.79
N PRO A 43 -16.94 -10.65 -3.94
CA PRO A 43 -17.81 -9.49 -3.82
C PRO A 43 -17.00 -8.20 -3.61
N PRO A 44 -17.46 -7.05 -4.14
CA PRO A 44 -16.75 -5.79 -4.00
C PRO A 44 -16.72 -5.32 -2.55
N TRP A 45 -15.60 -4.74 -2.15
CA TRP A 45 -15.46 -3.99 -0.90
C TRP A 45 -15.88 -2.55 -1.16
N GLN A 46 -16.88 -2.08 -0.43
CA GLN A 46 -17.36 -0.71 -0.56
C GLN A 46 -16.74 0.17 0.52
N VAL A 47 -16.23 1.33 0.13
CA VAL A 47 -15.84 2.38 1.06
C VAL A 47 -17.11 3.12 1.48
N GLU A 48 -17.50 2.98 2.75
CA GLU A 48 -18.69 3.65 3.29
C GLU A 48 -18.37 5.10 3.66
N SER A 49 -17.23 5.33 4.31
CA SER A 49 -16.80 6.66 4.70
C SER A 49 -15.29 6.80 4.69
N VAL A 50 -14.84 8.03 4.47
CA VAL A 50 -13.44 8.45 4.54
C VAL A 50 -13.40 9.77 5.31
N GLU A 51 -12.72 9.77 6.45
CA GLU A 51 -12.44 10.96 7.24
C GLU A 51 -10.93 11.24 7.17
N ARG A 52 -10.54 12.47 6.84
CA ARG A 52 -9.14 12.89 6.65
C ARG A 52 -8.77 13.96 7.66
N ASP A 53 -7.48 14.22 7.78
CA ASP A 53 -6.92 15.27 8.62
C ASP A 53 -7.31 15.16 10.10
N LEU A 54 -7.56 13.93 10.55
CA LEU A 54 -7.96 13.66 11.92
C LEU A 54 -6.77 13.82 12.87
N ALA A 55 -7.05 14.32 14.07
CA ALA A 55 -6.14 14.28 15.20
C ALA A 55 -6.55 13.12 16.13
N ILE A 56 -5.74 12.06 16.21
CA ILE A 56 -6.03 10.85 17.01
C ILE A 56 -4.77 10.44 17.76
N GLY A 57 -4.88 10.23 19.08
CA GLY A 57 -3.79 9.70 19.91
C GLY A 57 -2.49 10.51 19.80
N GLY A 58 -2.61 11.84 19.74
CA GLY A 58 -1.46 12.76 19.66
C GLY A 58 -0.82 12.91 18.27
N ARG A 59 -1.35 12.27 17.22
CA ARG A 59 -0.94 12.47 15.82
C ARG A 59 -2.00 13.26 15.07
N ALA A 60 -1.58 14.09 14.12
CA ALA A 60 -2.45 14.84 13.21
C ALA A 60 -2.28 14.33 11.77
N GLY A 61 -3.20 14.72 10.87
CA GLY A 61 -3.14 14.31 9.46
C GLY A 61 -3.55 12.85 9.23
N CYS A 62 -4.31 12.27 10.15
CA CYS A 62 -4.68 10.85 10.11
C CYS A 62 -5.91 10.60 9.24
N LEU A 63 -5.99 9.39 8.71
CA LEU A 63 -7.08 8.88 7.89
C LEU A 63 -7.88 7.85 8.69
N ARG A 64 -9.21 7.96 8.69
CA ARG A 64 -10.12 6.89 9.10
C ARG A 64 -10.97 6.48 7.91
N VAL A 65 -11.01 5.18 7.65
CA VAL A 65 -11.76 4.59 6.55
C VAL A 65 -12.66 3.51 7.11
N ARG A 66 -13.92 3.51 6.69
CA ARG A 66 -14.86 2.44 7.00
C ARG A 66 -15.20 1.69 5.72
N PHE A 67 -14.99 0.39 5.75
CA PHE A 67 -15.30 -0.52 4.66
C PHE A 67 -16.49 -1.40 5.01
N ALA A 68 -17.43 -1.53 4.06
CA ALA A 68 -18.41 -2.59 4.03
C ALA A 68 -17.86 -3.73 3.15
N PRO A 69 -17.38 -4.83 3.74
CA PRO A 69 -17.05 -6.02 2.96
C PRO A 69 -18.33 -6.58 2.31
N GLY A 70 -18.30 -6.87 1.01
CA GLY A 70 -19.47 -7.29 0.23
C GLY A 70 -20.06 -8.66 0.57
N GLY A 71 -19.67 -9.27 1.70
CA GLY A 71 -20.18 -10.55 2.18
C GLY A 71 -21.23 -10.38 3.28
N PRO A 72 -22.30 -11.20 3.31
CA PRO A 72 -23.40 -11.05 4.28
C PRO A 72 -23.05 -11.37 5.74
N ARG A 73 -21.81 -11.79 6.03
CA ARG A 73 -21.37 -12.22 7.37
C ARG A 73 -20.18 -11.44 7.92
N SER A 74 -19.73 -10.41 7.21
CA SER A 74 -18.57 -9.61 7.62
C SER A 74 -19.06 -8.27 8.13
N GLY A 75 -18.77 -7.98 9.41
CA GLY A 75 -19.02 -6.66 9.99
C GLY A 75 -18.18 -5.58 9.32
N PRO A 76 -18.50 -4.30 9.53
CA PRO A 76 -17.73 -3.19 8.98
C PRO A 76 -16.28 -3.25 9.47
N ASP A 77 -15.32 -3.08 8.55
CA ASP A 77 -13.90 -2.98 8.84
C ASP A 77 -13.54 -1.48 8.94
N VAL A 78 -13.06 -1.05 10.11
CA VAL A 78 -12.64 0.34 10.35
C VAL A 78 -11.13 0.37 10.46
N ARG A 79 -10.49 1.09 9.54
CA ARG A 79 -9.04 1.30 9.54
C ARG A 79 -8.75 2.74 9.88
N VAL A 80 -7.87 2.96 10.85
CA VAL A 80 -7.34 4.28 11.15
C VAL A 80 -5.82 4.24 10.99
N THR A 81 -5.30 5.09 10.12
CA THR A 81 -3.88 5.16 9.82
C THR A 81 -3.36 6.58 9.88
N CYS A 82 -2.08 6.76 10.23
CA CYS A 82 -1.37 8.01 10.03
C CYS A 82 -0.03 7.72 9.36
N GLU A 83 0.44 8.66 8.55
CA GLU A 83 1.76 8.62 7.96
C GLU A 83 2.71 9.50 8.77
N ASP A 84 3.93 9.04 8.98
CA ASP A 84 4.98 9.80 9.65
C ASP A 84 6.35 9.28 9.22
N GLN A 85 7.21 10.18 8.72
CA GLN A 85 8.58 9.89 8.29
C GLN A 85 8.72 8.65 7.38
N GLY A 86 7.82 8.49 6.40
CA GLY A 86 7.87 7.36 5.46
C GLY A 86 7.43 6.02 6.06
N MET A 87 6.78 6.04 7.22
CA MET A 87 6.17 4.89 7.88
C MET A 87 4.66 5.10 8.01
N LEU A 88 3.88 4.06 7.73
CA LEU A 88 2.47 4.02 8.04
C LEU A 88 2.28 3.43 9.45
N PHE A 89 1.45 4.08 10.24
CA PHE A 89 1.03 3.63 11.55
C PHE A 89 -0.45 3.26 11.51
N ALA A 90 -0.83 2.19 12.20
CA ALA A 90 -2.22 1.80 12.42
C ALA A 90 -2.62 2.05 13.88
N TRP A 91 -3.85 2.51 14.10
CA TRP A 91 -4.40 2.70 15.45
C TRP A 91 -4.86 1.36 16.03
N ASP A 92 -4.27 0.95 17.14
CA ASP A 92 -4.80 -0.12 17.97
C ASP A 92 -5.83 0.48 18.92
N SER A 93 -7.12 0.33 18.59
CA SER A 93 -8.21 0.89 19.40
C SER A 93 -8.36 0.20 20.76
N THR A 94 -7.95 -1.06 20.88
CA THR A 94 -8.02 -1.81 22.14
C THR A 94 -6.99 -1.30 23.14
N ARG A 95 -5.78 -0.97 22.65
CA ARG A 95 -4.70 -0.44 23.50
C ARG A 95 -4.64 1.09 23.51
N SER A 96 -5.41 1.75 22.64
CA SER A 96 -5.35 3.20 22.40
C SER A 96 -3.93 3.68 22.09
N THR A 97 -3.25 2.97 21.19
CA THR A 97 -1.86 3.27 20.81
C THR A 97 -1.63 3.16 19.32
N TRP A 98 -0.70 3.96 18.80
CA TRP A 98 -0.17 3.80 17.44
C TRP A 98 0.81 2.63 17.36
N ARG A 99 0.65 1.80 16.33
CA ARG A 99 1.57 0.71 16.00
C ARG A 99 2.15 0.95 14.61
N PRO A 100 3.47 0.81 14.41
CA PRO A 100 4.01 0.80 13.05
C PRO A 100 3.39 -0.38 12.31
N SER A 101 2.85 -0.11 11.12
CA SER A 101 2.21 -1.13 10.29
C SER A 101 3.09 -1.51 9.11
N ARG A 102 3.70 -0.53 8.43
CA ARG A 102 4.57 -0.79 7.28
C ARG A 102 5.39 0.43 6.83
N PRO A 103 6.58 0.24 6.26
CA PRO A 103 7.28 1.31 5.55
C PRO A 103 6.53 1.66 4.25
N ILE A 104 6.47 2.95 3.94
CA ILE A 104 5.87 3.53 2.73
C ILE A 104 6.85 4.48 2.01
N GLN A 105 8.14 4.31 2.27
CA GLN A 105 9.23 4.98 1.57
C GLN A 105 10.25 3.94 1.08
N GLY A 106 10.86 4.21 -0.08
CA GLY A 106 11.86 3.33 -0.66
C GLY A 106 13.08 3.12 0.23
N GLY A 107 13.51 1.85 0.34
CA GLY A 107 14.57 1.42 1.26
C GLY A 107 14.11 1.29 2.71
N GLY A 108 12.86 1.66 3.03
CA GLY A 108 12.31 1.55 4.36
C GLY A 108 12.21 0.09 4.80
N THR A 109 12.51 -0.16 6.07
CA THR A 109 12.40 -1.49 6.68
C THR A 109 11.63 -1.40 7.99
N LEU A 110 10.96 -2.49 8.34
CA LEU A 110 10.28 -2.64 9.62
C LEU A 110 10.41 -4.08 10.09
N ASP A 111 10.85 -4.27 11.32
CA ASP A 111 10.87 -5.56 11.99
C ASP A 111 9.83 -5.58 13.09
N LEU A 112 8.94 -6.57 13.07
CA LEU A 112 7.90 -6.78 14.07
C LEU A 112 8.03 -8.17 14.68
N GLN A 113 7.77 -8.28 15.97
CA GLN A 113 7.60 -9.56 16.65
C GLN A 113 6.10 -9.93 16.67
N SER A 114 5.78 -11.16 16.24
CA SER A 114 4.42 -11.70 16.30
C SER A 114 4.46 -13.09 16.94
N GLY A 115 4.19 -13.16 18.24
CA GLY A 115 4.35 -14.38 19.03
C GLY A 115 5.80 -14.88 18.98
N ARG A 116 6.02 -16.10 18.49
CA ARG A 116 7.36 -16.69 18.28
C ARG A 116 8.00 -16.33 16.95
N ASN A 117 7.26 -15.66 16.06
CA ASN A 117 7.70 -15.36 14.72
C ASN A 117 8.19 -13.92 14.61
N ARG A 118 9.14 -13.70 13.71
CA ARG A 118 9.59 -12.36 13.31
C ARG A 118 9.05 -12.05 11.92
N LEU A 119 8.51 -10.85 11.74
CA LEU A 119 8.08 -10.33 10.45
C LEU A 119 9.03 -9.21 10.06
N ARG A 120 9.62 -9.30 8.86
CA ARG A 120 10.47 -8.26 8.30
C ARG A 120 9.87 -7.72 7.02
N PHE A 121 9.66 -6.42 6.98
CA PHE A 121 9.20 -5.66 5.82
C PHE A 121 10.40 -4.98 5.15
N VAL A 122 10.40 -4.98 3.83
CA VAL A 122 11.33 -4.21 3.00
C VAL A 122 10.53 -3.55 1.90
N ALA A 123 10.49 -2.22 1.89
CA ALA A 123 9.84 -1.43 0.85
C ALA A 123 10.83 -1.00 -0.23
N SER A 124 10.43 -1.18 -1.48
CA SER A 124 11.10 -0.63 -2.66
C SER A 124 10.74 0.84 -2.87
N ALA A 125 11.44 1.51 -3.79
CA ALA A 125 11.02 2.83 -4.25
C ALA A 125 9.57 2.81 -4.79
N SER A 126 8.87 3.93 -4.65
CA SER A 126 7.53 4.07 -5.22
C SER A 126 7.60 4.09 -6.75
N SER A 127 6.61 3.48 -7.38
CA SER A 127 6.38 3.54 -8.82
C SER A 127 4.92 3.90 -9.11
N VAL A 128 4.58 4.10 -10.37
CA VAL A 128 3.20 4.25 -10.83
C VAL A 128 2.84 3.00 -11.62
N ASP A 129 1.65 2.46 -11.35
CA ASP A 129 1.14 1.27 -12.03
C ASP A 129 -0.32 1.49 -12.48
N THR A 130 -0.77 0.68 -13.44
CA THR A 130 -2.15 0.65 -13.90
C THR A 130 -2.91 -0.50 -13.24
N VAL A 131 -3.88 -0.16 -12.39
CA VAL A 131 -4.70 -1.12 -11.65
C VAL A 131 -6.14 -0.98 -12.10
N ALA A 132 -6.68 -2.03 -12.72
CA ALA A 132 -8.04 -2.04 -13.29
C ALA A 132 -8.36 -0.80 -14.16
N GLY A 133 -7.37 -0.32 -14.94
CA GLY A 133 -7.51 0.85 -15.81
C GLY A 133 -7.20 2.21 -15.16
N HIS A 134 -6.85 2.24 -13.88
CA HIS A 134 -6.52 3.48 -13.16
C HIS A 134 -5.04 3.57 -12.83
N LEU A 135 -4.45 4.76 -12.99
CA LEU A 135 -3.08 5.02 -12.55
C LEU A 135 -3.05 5.19 -11.02
N VAL A 136 -2.17 4.44 -10.37
CA VAL A 136 -2.03 4.42 -8.91
C VAL A 136 -0.56 4.42 -8.54
N ARG A 137 -0.16 5.25 -7.57
CA ARG A 137 1.17 5.13 -6.96
C ARG A 137 1.20 3.87 -6.11
N VAL A 138 2.19 3.02 -6.36
CA VAL A 138 2.39 1.78 -5.62
C VAL A 138 3.79 1.70 -5.04
N ILE A 139 3.93 0.91 -3.99
CA ILE A 139 5.17 0.62 -3.29
C ILE A 139 5.27 -0.89 -3.19
N GLU A 140 6.22 -1.48 -3.90
CA GLU A 140 6.51 -2.89 -3.72
C GLU A 140 7.04 -3.14 -2.31
N THR A 141 6.44 -4.09 -1.61
CA THR A 141 6.89 -4.50 -0.28
C THR A 141 7.10 -6.01 -0.28
N THR A 142 8.24 -6.44 0.24
CA THR A 142 8.45 -7.84 0.61
C THR A 142 8.34 -7.97 2.12
N MET A 143 7.48 -8.89 2.57
CA MET A 143 7.33 -9.30 3.95
C MET A 143 7.83 -10.74 4.09
N VAL A 144 8.83 -10.97 4.92
CA VAL A 144 9.28 -12.33 5.27
C VAL A 144 8.88 -12.61 6.71
N THR A 145 8.18 -13.72 6.91
CA THR A 145 7.94 -14.27 8.24
C THR A 145 8.97 -15.36 8.49
N SER A 146 9.67 -15.28 9.62
CA SER A 146 10.62 -16.29 10.08
C SER A 146 10.22 -16.84 11.43
N ASP A 147 10.63 -18.07 11.72
CA ASP A 147 10.49 -18.69 13.03
C ASP A 147 11.53 -18.17 14.05
N SER A 148 11.57 -18.78 15.24
CA SER A 148 12.50 -18.42 16.31
C SER A 148 13.98 -18.69 15.99
N THR A 149 14.27 -19.50 14.99
CA THR A 149 15.63 -19.77 14.50
C THR A 149 16.05 -18.86 13.34
N LEU A 150 15.18 -17.90 12.98
CA LEU A 150 15.29 -17.02 11.82
C LEU A 150 15.12 -17.74 10.46
N ALA A 151 14.76 -19.02 10.45
CA ALA A 151 14.44 -19.72 9.22
C ALA A 151 13.16 -19.13 8.61
N PRO A 152 13.16 -18.78 7.30
CA PRO A 152 11.98 -18.26 6.64
C PRO A 152 10.90 -19.34 6.61
N ILE A 153 9.66 -18.97 6.92
CA ILE A 153 8.51 -19.88 6.85
C ILE A 153 7.49 -19.45 5.81
N ARG A 154 7.38 -18.14 5.53
CA ARG A 154 6.49 -17.56 4.52
C ARG A 154 7.04 -16.25 4.00
N ARG A 155 6.67 -15.90 2.78
CA ARG A 155 6.92 -14.58 2.19
C ARG A 155 5.64 -14.05 1.54
N LEU A 156 5.37 -12.77 1.70
CA LEU A 156 4.39 -12.04 0.92
C LEU A 156 5.13 -10.97 0.12
N ARG A 157 5.02 -11.01 -1.20
CA ARG A 157 5.41 -9.90 -2.07
C ARG A 157 4.14 -9.20 -2.51
N GLU A 158 4.07 -7.89 -2.34
CA GLU A 158 2.88 -7.13 -2.69
C GLU A 158 3.19 -5.75 -3.23
N ARG A 159 2.20 -5.16 -3.89
CA ARG A 159 2.20 -3.77 -4.34
C ARG A 159 1.19 -3.00 -3.50
N TYR A 160 1.68 -2.19 -2.58
CA TYR A 160 0.84 -1.39 -1.70
C TYR A 160 0.55 -0.02 -2.29
N ALA A 161 -0.72 0.40 -2.31
CA ALA A 161 -1.12 1.73 -2.75
C ALA A 161 -1.55 2.58 -1.54
N PRO A 162 -0.72 3.52 -1.06
CA PRO A 162 -1.06 4.36 0.09
C PRO A 162 -2.37 5.13 -0.10
N ALA A 163 -2.61 5.68 -1.29
CA ALA A 163 -3.82 6.43 -1.60
C ALA A 163 -5.12 5.58 -1.52
N LEU A 164 -4.99 4.25 -1.64
CA LEU A 164 -6.08 3.27 -1.50
C LEU A 164 -6.11 2.59 -0.12
N GLY A 165 -5.10 2.83 0.73
CA GLY A 165 -4.96 2.18 2.02
C GLY A 165 -4.88 0.64 1.96
N THR A 166 -4.49 0.06 0.81
CA THR A 166 -4.54 -1.38 0.57
C THR A 166 -3.54 -1.85 -0.49
N ALA A 167 -3.27 -3.15 -0.54
CA ALA A 167 -2.48 -3.77 -1.60
C ALA A 167 -3.31 -3.94 -2.88
N THR A 168 -2.74 -3.59 -4.03
CA THR A 168 -3.36 -3.73 -5.35
C THR A 168 -3.10 -5.10 -5.96
N TRP A 169 -2.06 -5.79 -5.47
CA TRP A 169 -1.65 -7.13 -5.87
C TRP A 169 -0.75 -7.73 -4.78
N GLY A 170 -0.75 -9.04 -4.64
CA GLY A 170 0.25 -9.75 -3.85
C GLY A 170 0.28 -11.24 -4.09
N VAL A 171 1.41 -11.86 -3.75
CA VAL A 171 1.64 -13.30 -3.79
C VAL A 171 2.18 -13.79 -2.46
N PHE A 172 1.52 -14.81 -1.93
CA PHE A 172 2.00 -15.60 -0.81
C PHE A 172 2.85 -16.75 -1.34
N GLU A 173 4.03 -16.88 -0.76
CA GLU A 173 5.04 -17.85 -1.14
C GLU A 173 5.51 -18.60 0.11
N ARG A 174 5.84 -19.88 -0.08
CA ARG A 174 6.51 -20.70 0.93
C ARG A 174 7.90 -21.11 0.46
N PRO A 175 8.84 -21.34 1.38
CA PRO A 175 10.15 -21.88 1.03
C PRO A 175 10.02 -23.22 0.31
N ASP A 176 10.74 -23.36 -0.79
CA ASP A 176 10.81 -24.59 -1.57
C ASP A 176 12.20 -24.72 -2.20
N PRO A 177 13.09 -25.56 -1.63
CA PRO A 177 14.45 -25.75 -2.13
C PRO A 177 14.53 -26.28 -3.56
N ALA A 178 13.47 -26.92 -4.07
CA ALA A 178 13.42 -27.45 -5.43
C ALA A 178 13.04 -26.38 -6.47
N SER A 179 12.43 -25.27 -6.03
CA SER A 179 11.99 -24.20 -6.92
C SER A 179 13.13 -23.23 -7.26
N PRO A 180 13.20 -22.73 -8.51
CA PRO A 180 14.11 -21.64 -8.86
C PRO A 180 13.92 -20.44 -7.94
N GLY A 181 15.01 -20.03 -7.27
CA GLY A 181 14.99 -18.92 -6.31
C GLY A 181 14.55 -19.30 -4.88
N GLY A 182 14.22 -20.58 -4.61
CA GLY A 182 13.95 -21.10 -3.27
C GLY A 182 12.53 -20.86 -2.74
N TRP A 183 11.58 -20.46 -3.61
CA TRP A 183 10.22 -20.13 -3.22
C TRP A 183 9.20 -20.67 -4.22
N THR A 184 8.07 -21.14 -3.71
CA THR A 184 6.90 -21.55 -4.50
C THR A 184 5.71 -20.68 -4.13
N VAL A 185 4.94 -20.27 -5.14
CA VAL A 185 3.70 -19.50 -4.96
C VAL A 185 2.61 -20.43 -4.45
N ASP A 186 1.99 -20.06 -3.32
CA ASP A 186 0.84 -20.77 -2.75
C ASP A 186 -0.48 -20.09 -3.16
N GLN A 187 -0.50 -18.77 -3.18
CA GLN A 187 -1.71 -17.98 -3.43
C GLN A 187 -1.35 -16.62 -4.01
N GLU A 188 -2.19 -16.11 -4.92
CA GLU A 188 -2.13 -14.76 -5.45
C GLU A 188 -3.45 -14.04 -5.18
N PHE A 189 -3.37 -12.72 -4.96
CA PHE A 189 -4.52 -11.84 -5.01
C PHE A 189 -4.22 -10.57 -5.80
N LYS A 190 -5.26 -9.93 -6.35
CA LYS A 190 -5.16 -8.63 -7.01
C LYS A 190 -6.48 -7.90 -7.10
N ILE A 191 -6.44 -6.58 -7.24
CA ILE A 191 -7.61 -5.79 -7.63
C ILE A 191 -7.87 -6.04 -9.12
N VAL A 192 -9.07 -6.51 -9.44
CA VAL A 192 -9.54 -6.77 -10.81
C VAL A 192 -10.62 -5.79 -11.25
N GLY A 193 -11.19 -5.02 -10.32
CA GLY A 193 -12.19 -4.01 -10.63
C GLY A 193 -12.13 -2.85 -9.66
N ILE A 194 -12.28 -1.64 -10.19
CA ILE A 194 -12.45 -0.41 -9.42
C ILE A 194 -13.67 0.30 -10.01
N LYS A 195 -14.65 0.59 -9.16
CA LYS A 195 -15.82 1.37 -9.54
C LYS A 195 -15.86 2.63 -8.69
N LEU A 196 -15.80 3.78 -9.34
CA LEU A 196 -15.96 5.09 -8.71
C LEU A 196 -17.44 5.31 -8.31
N PRO A 197 -17.70 6.21 -7.34
CA PRO A 197 -19.06 6.58 -6.93
C PRO A 197 -19.94 7.04 -8.09
#